data_AF-N9UX24-F1
#
_entry.id   AF-N9UX24-F1
#
_cell.length_a   1.000
_cell.length_b   1.000
_cell.length_c   1.000
_cell.angle_alpha   90.00
_cell.angle_beta   90.00
_cell.angle_gamma   90.00
#
_symmetry.space_group_name_H-M   'P 1'
#
loop_
_entity.id
_entity.type
_entity.pdbx_description
1 polymer ?
#
loop_
_entity_poly.entity_id
_entity_poly.type
_entity_poly.pdbx_seq_one_letter_code
_entity_poly.pdbx_strand_id
1 'polypeptide(L)'
;MNEPKGPLHRQFLKLIDGEEPREALYVLFRVAAGLTAIVLVADFVMIMRMTPGEFGDFFGGVLNPLLTFLTFMGLLITIILQHTELRESREEFARSADALEFQNKAIERQNFEATFFQMLTLHNTIVSSIDLQSKDGMVTTGRDCFRVFYTRLTKLYREKQEKPPRAGAGGDADRTKVVAAYNDFWRDHQLELGHYFRYLYNVIRFVKESGVGSARYLRLIRAQLSDQELLLLFYNCLTPQGEKFRELVEEFSLLDNLPRIRLLEKEHASFIDPSAFERPAEEDLEVTTTTETGDVADA
;
A
#
# COMPACT_ATOMS: atom_id res chain seq x y z
N MET A 1 -17.84 31.01 -15.93
CA MET A 1 -19.24 30.77 -15.54
C MET A 1 -20.02 32.05 -15.81
N ASN A 2 -20.83 32.10 -16.87
CA ASN A 2 -21.61 33.29 -17.23
C ASN A 2 -22.94 33.26 -16.47
N GLU A 3 -23.30 34.37 -15.81
CA GLU A 3 -24.57 34.49 -15.08
C GLU A 3 -25.79 34.27 -15.99
N PRO A 4 -26.85 33.59 -15.48
CA PRO A 4 -28.03 33.29 -16.28
C PRO A 4 -28.86 34.54 -16.59
N LYS A 5 -28.97 34.88 -17.88
CA LYS A 5 -29.75 36.02 -18.39
C LYS A 5 -31.25 35.70 -18.42
N GLY A 6 -31.98 36.16 -17.41
CA GLY A 6 -33.44 36.30 -17.43
C GLY A 6 -34.26 35.22 -16.69
N PRO A 7 -35.51 35.55 -16.29
CA PRO A 7 -36.37 34.67 -15.47
C PRO A 7 -36.76 33.38 -16.20
N LEU A 8 -36.96 33.44 -17.51
CA LEU A 8 -37.26 32.27 -18.36
C LEU A 8 -36.07 31.31 -18.45
N HIS A 9 -34.85 31.82 -18.53
CA HIS A 9 -33.64 30.99 -18.58
C HIS A 9 -33.36 30.32 -17.23
N ARG A 10 -33.63 31.00 -16.10
CA ARG A 10 -33.57 30.36 -14.76
C ARG A 10 -34.66 29.32 -14.55
N GLN A 11 -35.87 29.55 -15.06
CA GLN A 11 -36.95 28.54 -15.02
C GLN A 11 -36.61 27.33 -15.88
N PHE A 12 -36.04 27.54 -17.07
CA PHE A 12 -35.55 26.48 -17.95
C PHE A 12 -34.40 25.69 -17.32
N LEU A 13 -33.42 26.37 -16.71
CA LEU A 13 -32.33 25.72 -15.98
C LEU A 13 -32.87 24.95 -14.77
N LYS A 14 -33.79 25.49 -13.96
CA LYS A 14 -34.42 24.75 -12.86
C LYS A 14 -35.24 23.53 -13.32
N LEU A 15 -35.82 23.59 -14.51
CA LEU A 15 -36.53 22.47 -15.12
C LEU A 15 -35.54 21.38 -15.58
N ILE A 16 -34.34 21.74 -16.02
CA ILE A 16 -33.34 20.79 -16.53
C ILE A 16 -32.39 20.27 -15.44
N ASP A 17 -32.13 21.09 -14.41
CA ASP A 17 -31.13 20.89 -13.35
C ASP A 17 -31.78 20.45 -12.02
N GLY A 18 -33.10 20.22 -12.02
CA GLY A 18 -33.83 19.66 -10.87
C GLY A 18 -33.51 18.18 -10.66
N GLU A 19 -33.47 17.74 -9.40
CA GLU A 19 -33.07 16.40 -8.95
C GLU A 19 -33.76 15.24 -9.67
N GLU A 20 -34.90 15.47 -10.33
CA GLU A 20 -35.56 14.49 -11.20
C GLU A 20 -35.86 15.05 -12.60
N PRO A 21 -34.94 14.90 -13.59
CA PRO A 21 -35.18 15.29 -14.99
C PRO A 21 -36.42 14.62 -15.61
N ARG A 22 -36.93 13.56 -14.98
CA ARG A 22 -38.15 12.83 -15.34
C ARG A 22 -39.42 13.68 -15.17
N GLU A 23 -39.51 14.52 -14.14
CA GLU A 23 -40.70 15.35 -13.89
C GLU A 23 -40.83 16.48 -14.93
N ALA A 24 -39.71 17.10 -15.26
CA ALA A 24 -39.60 18.14 -16.28
C ALA A 24 -39.95 17.63 -17.67
N LEU A 25 -39.42 16.46 -18.03
CA LEU A 25 -39.72 15.75 -19.26
C LEU A 25 -41.22 15.43 -19.36
N TYR A 26 -41.82 14.98 -18.26
CA TYR A 26 -43.23 14.65 -18.16
C TYR A 26 -44.13 15.89 -18.32
N VAL A 27 -43.72 17.04 -17.79
CA VAL A 27 -44.44 18.31 -18.00
C VAL A 27 -44.34 18.76 -19.45
N LEU A 28 -43.15 18.74 -20.05
CA LEU A 28 -42.94 19.06 -21.48
C LEU A 28 -43.76 18.16 -22.40
N PHE A 29 -43.81 16.86 -22.10
CA PHE A 29 -44.62 15.89 -22.82
C PHE A 29 -46.12 16.20 -22.70
N ARG A 30 -46.63 16.47 -21.49
CA ARG A 30 -48.05 16.84 -21.28
C ARG A 30 -48.44 18.12 -21.99
N VAL A 31 -47.58 19.14 -21.99
CA VAL A 31 -47.83 20.40 -22.70
C VAL A 31 -47.85 20.17 -24.21
N ALA A 32 -46.89 19.43 -24.76
CA ALA A 32 -46.85 19.10 -26.18
C ALA A 32 -48.08 18.28 -26.60
N ALA A 33 -48.44 17.23 -25.84
CA ALA A 33 -49.63 16.42 -26.09
C ALA A 33 -50.92 17.25 -25.99
N GLY A 34 -51.01 18.16 -25.02
CA GLY A 34 -52.14 19.08 -24.85
C GLY A 34 -52.28 20.05 -26.01
N LEU A 35 -51.19 20.68 -26.46
CA LEU A 35 -51.18 21.56 -27.63
C LEU A 35 -51.57 20.79 -28.90
N THR A 36 -51.04 19.59 -29.10
CA THR A 36 -51.42 18.74 -30.22
C THR A 36 -52.90 18.37 -30.17
N ALA A 37 -53.43 18.01 -29.00
CA ALA A 37 -54.86 17.70 -28.85
C ALA A 37 -55.74 18.92 -29.13
N ILE A 38 -55.36 20.12 -28.67
CA ILE A 38 -56.09 21.36 -28.95
C ILE A 38 -56.11 21.65 -30.46
N VAL A 39 -54.96 21.53 -31.12
CA VAL A 39 -54.85 21.71 -32.58
C VAL A 39 -55.74 20.68 -33.28
N LEU A 40 -55.62 19.40 -32.96
CA LEU A 40 -56.46 18.34 -33.56
C LEU A 40 -57.97 18.51 -33.32
N VAL A 41 -58.38 19.06 -32.17
CA VAL A 41 -59.80 19.37 -31.90
C VAL A 41 -60.28 20.56 -32.71
N ALA A 42 -59.48 21.63 -32.81
CA ALA A 42 -59.78 22.77 -33.66
C ALA A 42 -59.87 22.35 -35.14
N ASP A 43 -58.96 21.48 -35.55
CA ASP A 43 -58.88 20.87 -36.87
C ASP A 43 -60.14 20.05 -37.17
N PHE A 44 -60.56 19.18 -36.25
CA PHE A 44 -61.77 18.37 -36.40
C PHE A 44 -63.03 19.22 -36.58
N VAL A 45 -63.14 20.34 -35.83
CA VAL A 45 -64.26 21.27 -35.95
C VAL A 45 -64.24 22.03 -37.29
N MET A 46 -63.06 22.39 -37.80
CA MET A 46 -62.91 23.05 -39.11
C MET A 46 -63.21 22.11 -40.29
N ILE A 47 -62.73 20.86 -40.24
CA ILE A 47 -62.93 19.86 -41.31
C ILE A 47 -64.42 19.59 -41.56
N MET A 48 -65.26 19.61 -40.52
CA MET A 48 -66.71 19.43 -40.63
C MET A 48 -67.42 20.51 -41.47
N ARG A 49 -66.71 21.56 -41.92
CA ARG A 49 -67.25 22.70 -42.69
C ARG A 49 -66.53 22.96 -44.02
N MET A 50 -65.58 22.12 -44.46
CA MET A 50 -64.64 22.44 -45.57
C MET A 50 -64.88 21.66 -46.87
N THR A 51 -64.46 22.22 -48.01
CA THR A 51 -64.46 21.55 -49.33
C THR A 51 -63.16 20.75 -49.59
N PRO A 52 -63.13 19.79 -50.54
CA PRO A 52 -61.97 18.92 -50.77
C PRO A 52 -60.65 19.62 -51.15
N GLY A 53 -60.71 20.80 -51.77
CA GLY A 53 -59.51 21.59 -52.10
C GLY A 53 -58.91 22.28 -50.87
N GLU A 54 -59.77 22.87 -50.04
CA GLU A 54 -59.40 23.51 -48.78
C GLU A 54 -58.88 22.50 -47.74
N PHE A 55 -59.36 21.26 -47.79
CA PHE A 55 -58.84 20.14 -47.03
C PHE A 55 -57.36 19.84 -47.36
N GLY A 56 -56.98 19.92 -48.63
CA GLY A 56 -55.59 19.73 -49.06
C GLY A 56 -54.65 20.82 -48.55
N ASP A 57 -55.06 22.08 -48.65
CA ASP A 57 -54.31 23.24 -48.13
C ASP A 57 -54.16 23.18 -46.60
N PHE A 58 -55.19 22.68 -45.91
CA PHE A 58 -55.18 22.48 -44.46
C PHE A 58 -54.22 21.34 -44.03
N PHE A 59 -54.24 20.19 -44.71
CA PHE A 59 -53.29 19.09 -44.46
C PHE A 59 -51.84 19.54 -44.69
N GLY A 60 -51.58 20.32 -45.73
CA GLY A 60 -50.26 20.86 -46.01
C GLY A 60 -49.81 21.93 -45.00
N GLY A 61 -50.74 22.78 -44.55
CA GLY A 61 -50.44 23.97 -43.73
C GLY A 61 -50.34 23.72 -42.23
N VAL A 62 -51.10 22.77 -41.66
CA VAL A 62 -51.19 22.56 -40.21
C VAL A 62 -50.61 21.21 -39.76
N LEU A 63 -50.95 20.14 -40.47
CA LEU A 63 -50.57 18.78 -40.07
C LEU A 63 -49.04 18.55 -40.16
N ASN A 64 -48.40 19.06 -41.21
CA ASN A 64 -46.95 18.93 -41.39
C ASN A 64 -46.14 19.64 -40.29
N PRO A 65 -46.40 20.93 -39.96
CA PRO A 65 -45.79 21.58 -38.82
C PRO A 65 -46.07 20.88 -37.49
N LEU A 66 -47.28 20.35 -37.28
CA LEU A 66 -47.64 19.62 -36.07
C LEU A 66 -46.83 18.33 -35.90
N LEU A 67 -46.71 17.52 -36.95
CA LEU A 67 -45.89 16.31 -36.95
C LEU A 67 -44.40 16.63 -36.78
N THR A 68 -43.93 17.72 -37.40
CA THR A 68 -42.55 18.20 -37.23
C THR A 68 -42.28 18.64 -35.78
N PHE A 69 -43.23 19.34 -35.16
CA PHE A 69 -43.15 19.73 -33.75
C PHE A 69 -43.11 18.51 -32.81
N LEU A 70 -43.98 17.52 -33.03
CA LEU A 70 -43.95 16.26 -32.28
C LEU A 70 -42.63 15.51 -32.44
N THR A 71 -42.09 15.46 -33.66
CA THR A 71 -40.79 14.83 -33.95
C THR A 71 -39.65 15.54 -33.21
N PHE A 72 -39.64 16.87 -33.23
CA PHE A 72 -38.66 17.67 -32.50
C PHE A 72 -38.76 17.46 -30.98
N MET A 73 -39.98 17.41 -30.44
CA MET A 73 -40.23 17.12 -29.03
C MET A 73 -39.72 15.72 -28.64
N GLY A 74 -39.98 14.69 -29.47
CA GLY A 74 -39.46 13.35 -29.26
C GLY A 74 -37.93 13.27 -29.29
N LEU A 75 -37.28 14.04 -30.18
CA LEU A 75 -35.83 14.16 -30.22
C LEU A 75 -35.28 14.82 -28.96
N LEU A 76 -35.88 15.94 -28.52
CA LEU A 76 -35.48 16.65 -27.30
C LEU A 76 -35.62 15.76 -26.07
N ILE A 77 -36.71 14.99 -25.99
CA ILE A 77 -36.94 14.02 -24.92
C ILE A 77 -35.83 12.96 -24.89
N THR A 78 -35.49 12.41 -26.06
CA THR A 78 -34.42 11.42 -26.22
C THR A 78 -33.07 11.98 -25.77
N ILE A 79 -32.73 13.21 -26.16
CA ILE A 79 -31.47 13.86 -25.77
C ILE A 79 -31.37 14.05 -24.26
N ILE A 80 -32.47 14.47 -23.61
CA ILE A 80 -32.49 14.66 -22.14
C ILE A 80 -32.34 13.32 -21.42
N LEU A 81 -33.02 12.27 -21.90
CA LEU A 81 -32.90 10.93 -21.33
C LEU A 81 -31.46 10.42 -21.45
N GLN A 82 -30.87 10.51 -22.65
CA GLN A 82 -29.48 10.11 -22.90
C GLN A 82 -28.48 10.88 -22.04
N HIS A 83 -28.67 12.19 -21.85
CA HIS A 83 -27.80 12.99 -20.98
C HIS A 83 -27.88 12.51 -19.52
N THR A 84 -29.07 12.14 -19.06
CA THR A 84 -29.28 11.63 -17.70
C THR A 84 -28.62 10.26 -17.51
N GLU A 85 -28.86 9.32 -18.44
CA GLU A 85 -28.21 8.00 -18.43
C GLU A 85 -26.69 8.10 -18.48
N LEU A 86 -26.15 9.02 -19.29
CA LEU A 86 -24.70 9.27 -19.35
C LEU A 86 -24.15 9.82 -18.03
N ARG A 87 -24.91 10.67 -17.33
CA ARG A 87 -24.51 11.18 -16.02
C ARG A 87 -24.47 10.06 -14.99
N GLU A 88 -25.55 9.29 -14.86
CA GLU A 88 -25.63 8.15 -13.94
C GLU A 88 -24.55 7.11 -14.26
N SER A 89 -24.30 6.81 -15.54
CA SER A 89 -23.23 5.91 -15.98
C SER A 89 -21.85 6.42 -15.60
N ARG A 90 -21.57 7.73 -15.76
CA ARG A 90 -20.29 8.32 -15.32
C ARG A 90 -20.10 8.21 -13.81
N GLU A 91 -21.16 8.44 -13.03
CA GLU A 91 -21.11 8.29 -11.58
C GLU A 91 -20.87 6.84 -11.16
N GLU A 92 -21.53 5.87 -11.82
CA GLU A 92 -21.27 4.45 -11.60
C GLU A 92 -19.85 4.04 -11.98
N PHE A 93 -19.32 4.55 -13.09
CA PHE A 93 -17.94 4.31 -13.51
C PHE A 93 -16.94 4.88 -12.50
N ALA A 94 -17.19 6.09 -11.98
CA ALA A 94 -16.35 6.67 -10.93
C ALA A 94 -16.34 5.79 -9.68
N ARG A 95 -17.52 5.39 -9.19
CA ARG A 95 -17.63 4.47 -8.03
C ARG A 95 -16.93 3.13 -8.28
N SER A 96 -17.04 2.58 -9.48
CA SER A 96 -16.38 1.33 -9.85
C SER A 96 -14.86 1.48 -9.92
N ALA A 97 -14.36 2.63 -10.40
CA ALA A 97 -12.94 2.93 -10.45
C ALA A 97 -12.36 3.03 -9.03
N ASP A 98 -13.05 3.76 -8.13
CA ASP A 98 -12.65 3.88 -6.72
C ASP A 98 -12.62 2.50 -6.03
N ALA A 99 -13.67 1.70 -6.22
CA ALA A 99 -13.74 0.35 -5.66
C ALA A 99 -12.61 -0.56 -6.17
N LEU A 100 -12.26 -0.46 -7.45
CA LEU A 100 -11.15 -1.21 -8.04
C LEU A 100 -9.80 -0.75 -7.48
N GLU A 101 -9.62 0.54 -7.23
CA GLU A 101 -8.41 1.06 -6.59
C GLU A 101 -8.24 0.51 -5.17
N PHE A 102 -9.31 0.53 -4.36
CA PHE A 102 -9.29 -0.08 -3.03
C PHE A 102 -8.99 -1.58 -3.09
N GLN A 103 -9.58 -2.28 -4.07
CA GLN A 103 -9.31 -3.70 -4.28
C GLN A 103 -7.85 -3.97 -4.65
N ASN A 104 -7.27 -3.18 -5.57
CA ASN A 104 -5.87 -3.31 -5.96
C ASN A 104 -4.93 -3.12 -4.76
N LYS A 105 -5.15 -2.09 -3.94
CA LYS A 105 -4.39 -1.86 -2.71
C LYS A 105 -4.49 -3.04 -1.73
N ALA A 106 -5.68 -3.62 -1.59
CA ALA A 106 -5.89 -4.81 -0.75
C ALA A 106 -5.15 -6.05 -1.30
N ILE A 107 -5.17 -6.26 -2.61
CA ILE A 107 -4.48 -7.36 -3.29
C ILE A 107 -2.96 -7.21 -3.14
N GLU A 108 -2.41 -6.01 -3.34
CA GLU A 108 -0.99 -5.74 -3.16
C GLU A 108 -0.53 -6.08 -1.75
N ARG A 109 -1.31 -5.67 -0.74
CA ARG A 109 -1.06 -6.03 0.66
C ARG A 109 -1.13 -7.54 0.88
N GLN A 110 -2.12 -8.22 0.31
CA GLN A 110 -2.24 -9.68 0.42
C GLN A 110 -1.05 -10.42 -0.21
N ASN A 111 -0.62 -9.99 -1.40
CA ASN A 111 0.53 -10.55 -2.10
C ASN A 111 1.83 -10.34 -1.31
N PHE A 112 2.00 -9.15 -0.72
CA PHE A 112 3.10 -8.85 0.19
C PHE A 112 3.06 -9.78 1.41
N GLU A 113 1.93 -9.88 2.11
CA GLU A 113 1.79 -10.71 3.31
C GLU A 113 2.08 -12.19 3.00
N ALA A 114 1.56 -12.71 1.88
CA ALA A 114 1.84 -14.07 1.42
C ALA A 114 3.35 -14.30 1.18
N THR A 115 4.01 -13.38 0.47
CA THR A 115 5.44 -13.46 0.19
C THR A 115 6.27 -13.36 1.48
N PHE A 116 5.91 -12.44 2.38
CA PHE A 116 6.56 -12.26 3.68
C PHE A 116 6.51 -13.53 4.53
N PHE A 117 5.33 -14.15 4.68
CA PHE A 117 5.20 -15.38 5.47
C PHE A 117 5.90 -16.58 4.83
N GLN A 118 5.96 -16.63 3.49
CA GLN A 118 6.79 -17.60 2.78
C GLN A 118 8.28 -17.40 3.07
N MET A 119 8.77 -16.16 3.07
CA MET A 119 10.15 -15.83 3.42
C MET A 119 10.47 -16.19 4.88
N LEU A 120 9.56 -15.93 5.83
CA LEU A 120 9.72 -16.37 7.22
C LEU A 120 9.77 -17.89 7.35
N THR A 121 8.96 -18.61 6.58
CA THR A 121 8.97 -20.07 6.56
C THR A 121 10.31 -20.58 6.05
N LEU A 122 10.81 -20.02 4.94
CA LEU A 122 12.13 -20.34 4.39
C LEU A 122 13.27 -20.00 5.37
N HIS A 123 13.17 -18.89 6.10
CA HIS A 123 14.13 -18.55 7.15
C HIS A 123 14.20 -19.63 8.23
N ASN A 124 13.04 -20.09 8.72
CA ASN A 124 12.97 -21.19 9.69
C ASN A 124 13.50 -22.51 9.12
N THR A 125 13.29 -22.79 7.83
CA THR A 125 13.89 -23.94 7.15
C THR A 125 15.41 -23.84 7.12
N ILE A 126 15.97 -22.67 6.79
CA ILE A 126 17.43 -22.42 6.83
C ILE A 126 17.97 -22.63 8.24
N VAL A 127 17.30 -22.08 9.26
CA VAL A 127 17.69 -22.30 10.66
C VAL A 127 17.69 -23.78 10.99
N SER A 128 16.64 -24.50 10.59
CA SER A 128 16.48 -25.94 10.87
C SER A 128 17.48 -26.83 10.12
N SER A 129 17.97 -26.39 8.97
CA SER A 129 18.95 -27.14 8.17
C SER A 129 20.40 -26.99 8.64
N ILE A 130 20.69 -26.02 9.52
CA ILE A 130 22.04 -25.85 10.06
C ILE A 130 22.35 -27.05 10.94
N ASP A 131 23.45 -27.74 10.63
CA ASP A 131 23.99 -28.81 11.46
C ASP A 131 25.45 -28.56 11.84
N LEU A 132 25.82 -29.06 13.01
CA LEU A 132 27.18 -29.02 13.53
C LEU A 132 27.55 -30.39 14.06
N GLN A 133 28.58 -30.99 13.47
CA GLN A 133 29.14 -32.25 13.95
C GLN A 133 30.19 -31.99 15.03
N SER A 134 30.01 -32.63 16.18
CA SER A 134 31.04 -32.68 17.23
C SER A 134 32.10 -33.74 16.92
N LYS A 135 33.29 -33.59 17.51
CA LYS A 135 34.36 -34.59 17.44
C LYS A 135 33.94 -35.93 18.04
N ASP A 136 33.00 -35.90 18.98
CA ASP A 136 32.46 -37.09 19.66
C ASP A 136 31.34 -37.78 18.86
N GLY A 137 31.07 -37.34 17.62
CA GLY A 137 30.02 -37.87 16.75
C GLY A 137 28.61 -37.36 17.05
N MET A 138 28.42 -36.55 18.09
CA MET A 138 27.13 -35.92 18.38
C MET A 138 26.85 -34.80 17.38
N VAL A 139 25.69 -34.86 16.73
CA VAL A 139 25.22 -33.83 15.78
C VAL A 139 24.27 -32.89 16.51
N THR A 140 24.60 -31.60 16.51
CA THR A 140 23.66 -30.54 16.91
C THR A 140 22.98 -30.03 15.66
N THR A 141 21.67 -29.81 15.69
CA THR A 141 20.90 -29.35 14.54
C THR A 141 20.01 -28.17 14.90
N GLY A 142 19.62 -27.42 13.88
CA GLY A 142 18.64 -26.35 14.01
C GLY A 142 19.11 -25.20 14.90
N ARG A 143 18.17 -24.66 15.67
CA ARG A 143 18.40 -23.50 16.55
C ARG A 143 19.42 -23.77 17.66
N ASP A 144 19.61 -25.02 18.07
CA ASP A 144 20.62 -25.37 19.09
C ASP A 144 22.05 -25.10 18.62
N CYS A 145 22.30 -25.08 17.31
CA CYS A 145 23.59 -24.73 16.73
C CYS A 145 24.02 -23.30 17.12
N PHE A 146 23.08 -22.36 17.27
CA PHE A 146 23.39 -20.98 17.64
C PHE A 146 23.97 -20.85 19.05
N ARG A 147 23.55 -21.72 19.99
CA ARG A 147 24.18 -21.81 21.31
C ARG A 147 25.64 -22.29 21.21
N VAL A 148 25.90 -23.26 20.35
CA VAL A 148 27.26 -23.78 20.11
C VAL A 148 28.13 -22.71 19.45
N PHE A 149 27.62 -22.02 18.43
CA PHE A 149 28.29 -20.89 17.79
C PHE A 149 28.65 -19.80 18.80
N TYR A 150 27.69 -19.35 19.61
CA TYR A 150 27.95 -18.33 20.61
C TYR A 150 28.98 -18.77 21.66
N THR A 151 28.95 -20.03 22.08
CA THR A 151 29.97 -20.62 22.98
C THR A 151 31.36 -20.59 22.35
N ARG A 152 31.49 -20.91 21.06
CA ARG A 152 32.76 -20.86 20.33
C ARG A 152 33.29 -19.43 20.20
N LEU A 153 32.42 -18.47 19.88
CA LEU A 153 32.78 -17.04 19.86
C LEU A 153 33.28 -16.57 21.23
N THR A 154 32.58 -16.95 22.31
CA THR A 154 32.96 -16.61 23.69
C THR A 154 34.35 -17.15 24.03
N LYS A 155 34.64 -18.39 23.64
CA LYS A 155 35.97 -19.00 23.86
C LYS A 155 37.07 -18.22 23.13
N LEU A 156 36.86 -17.91 21.85
CA LEU A 156 37.82 -17.14 21.05
C LEU A 156 38.07 -15.75 21.62
N TYR A 157 37.04 -15.09 22.12
CA TYR A 157 37.17 -13.79 22.76
C TYR A 157 38.02 -13.85 24.05
N ARG A 158 37.77 -14.83 24.93
CA ARG A 158 38.56 -15.04 26.15
C ARG A 158 40.04 -15.31 25.85
N GLU A 159 40.33 -16.12 24.83
CA GLU A 159 41.72 -16.39 24.40
C GLU A 159 42.45 -15.12 23.90
N LYS A 160 41.71 -14.12 23.39
CA LYS A 160 42.27 -12.81 23.01
C LYS A 160 42.44 -11.88 24.20
N GLN A 161 41.61 -12.01 25.25
CA GLN A 161 41.76 -11.23 26.48
C GLN A 161 43.02 -11.60 27.27
N GLU A 162 43.38 -12.89 27.32
CA GLU A 162 44.55 -13.39 28.06
C GLU A 162 45.90 -12.97 27.46
N LYS A 163 45.93 -12.53 26.21
CA LYS A 163 47.16 -12.07 25.55
C LYS A 163 47.38 -10.59 25.85
N PRO A 164 48.56 -10.18 26.36
CA PRO A 164 48.83 -8.78 26.66
C PRO A 164 48.67 -7.92 25.39
N PRO A 165 48.04 -6.74 25.48
CA PRO A 165 47.92 -5.85 24.34
C PRO A 165 49.31 -5.52 23.81
N ARG A 166 49.49 -5.60 22.49
CA ARG A 166 50.73 -5.16 21.85
C ARG A 166 50.96 -3.70 22.23
N ALA A 167 52.15 -3.40 22.74
CA ALA A 167 52.54 -2.04 23.13
C ALA A 167 52.28 -1.07 21.95
N GLY A 168 51.41 -0.09 22.16
CA GLY A 168 51.05 0.92 21.14
C GLY A 168 49.61 0.88 20.61
N ALA A 169 48.74 -0.01 21.09
CA ALA A 169 47.31 0.04 20.77
C ALA A 169 46.61 1.20 21.51
N GLY A 170 46.86 2.44 21.09
CA GLY A 170 46.08 3.61 21.45
C GLY A 170 44.75 3.58 20.67
N GLY A 171 43.71 3.10 21.33
CA GLY A 171 42.35 2.93 20.80
C GLY A 171 41.56 2.01 21.71
N ASP A 172 40.25 1.91 21.48
CA ASP A 172 39.34 1.02 22.22
C ASP A 172 39.81 -0.45 22.10
N ALA A 173 40.67 -0.83 23.03
CA ALA A 173 41.44 -2.06 22.98
C ALA A 173 40.53 -3.28 23.02
N ASP A 174 39.35 -3.13 23.63
CA ASP A 174 38.39 -4.18 23.77
C ASP A 174 37.55 -4.37 22.49
N ARG A 175 37.10 -3.28 21.87
CA ARG A 175 36.48 -3.33 20.54
C ARG A 175 37.38 -4.03 19.51
N THR A 176 38.67 -3.73 19.55
CA THR A 176 39.65 -4.38 18.65
C THR A 176 39.76 -5.88 18.92
N LYS A 177 39.74 -6.30 20.19
CA LYS A 177 39.79 -7.72 20.58
C LYS A 177 38.53 -8.47 20.14
N VAL A 178 37.35 -7.92 20.38
CA VAL A 178 36.08 -8.60 20.03
C VAL A 178 35.91 -8.71 18.52
N VAL A 179 36.28 -7.69 17.74
CA VAL A 179 36.27 -7.76 16.27
C VAL A 179 37.27 -8.80 15.77
N ALA A 180 38.47 -8.87 16.35
CA ALA A 180 39.45 -9.89 15.99
C ALA A 180 38.97 -11.32 16.33
N ALA A 181 38.36 -11.51 17.50
CA ALA A 181 37.76 -12.78 17.90
C ALA A 181 36.61 -13.19 16.98
N TYR A 182 35.74 -12.26 16.62
CA TYR A 182 34.65 -12.50 15.68
C TYR A 182 35.17 -12.86 14.28
N ASN A 183 36.21 -12.20 13.78
CA ASN A 183 36.80 -12.53 12.49
C ASN A 183 37.38 -13.95 12.45
N ASP A 184 38.04 -14.39 13.53
CA ASP A 184 38.51 -15.77 13.66
C ASP A 184 37.34 -16.76 13.73
N PHE A 185 36.30 -16.44 14.51
CA PHE A 185 35.06 -17.21 14.58
C PHE A 185 34.37 -17.34 13.20
N TRP A 186 34.30 -16.23 12.47
CA TRP A 186 33.63 -16.13 11.19
C TRP A 186 34.30 -17.02 10.14
N ARG A 187 35.64 -17.06 10.10
CA ARG A 187 36.39 -17.90 9.16
C ARG A 187 35.94 -19.36 9.18
N ASP A 188 35.63 -19.88 10.36
CA ASP A 188 35.29 -21.29 10.58
C ASP A 188 33.77 -21.57 10.45
N HIS A 189 32.91 -20.54 10.50
CA HIS A 189 31.45 -20.68 10.58
C HIS A 189 30.66 -19.88 9.54
N GLN A 190 31.33 -19.11 8.68
CA GLN A 190 30.70 -18.28 7.64
C GLN A 190 29.85 -19.04 6.63
N LEU A 191 30.10 -20.34 6.44
CA LEU A 191 29.38 -21.13 5.43
C LEU A 191 27.89 -21.21 5.81
N GLU A 192 27.61 -21.54 7.06
CA GLU A 192 26.26 -21.57 7.63
C GLU A 192 25.74 -20.16 7.97
N LEU A 193 26.52 -19.41 8.77
CA LEU A 193 26.06 -18.11 9.30
C LEU A 193 26.00 -17.03 8.23
N GLY A 194 26.83 -17.11 7.19
CA GLY A 194 26.79 -16.19 6.06
C GLY A 194 25.50 -16.32 5.25
N HIS A 195 25.05 -17.55 5.01
CA HIS A 195 23.76 -17.79 4.36
C HIS A 195 22.60 -17.29 5.24
N TYR A 196 22.62 -17.64 6.53
CA TYR A 196 21.62 -17.22 7.50
C TYR A 196 21.48 -15.70 7.59
N PHE A 197 22.57 -14.96 7.81
CA PHE A 197 22.50 -13.49 7.97
C PHE A 197 22.14 -12.79 6.66
N ARG A 198 22.63 -13.26 5.51
CA ARG A 198 22.24 -12.69 4.21
C ARG A 198 20.76 -12.87 3.94
N TYR A 199 20.22 -14.05 4.30
CA TYR A 199 18.80 -14.31 4.14
C TYR A 199 17.98 -13.41 5.06
N LEU A 200 18.32 -13.37 6.36
CA LEU A 200 17.63 -12.52 7.34
C LEU A 200 17.65 -11.03 6.94
N TYR A 201 18.81 -10.52 6.50
CA TYR A 201 18.95 -9.19 5.92
C TYR A 201 17.95 -8.95 4.78
N ASN A 202 17.83 -9.89 3.85
CA ASN A 202 16.92 -9.77 2.72
C ASN A 202 15.44 -9.81 3.13
N VAL A 203 15.07 -10.59 4.17
CA VAL A 203 13.69 -10.55 4.71
C VAL A 203 13.38 -9.16 5.27
N ILE A 204 14.30 -8.59 6.04
CA ILE A 204 14.13 -7.26 6.65
C ILE A 204 14.09 -6.18 5.57
N ARG A 205 15.00 -6.26 4.58
CA ARG A 205 15.04 -5.36 3.43
C ARG A 205 13.75 -5.42 2.62
N PHE A 206 13.20 -6.62 2.38
CA PHE A 206 11.92 -6.79 1.69
C PHE A 206 10.77 -6.07 2.42
N VAL A 207 10.72 -6.16 3.76
CA VAL A 207 9.76 -5.41 4.56
C VAL A 207 9.98 -3.89 4.42
N LYS A 208 11.24 -3.43 4.50
CA LYS A 208 11.59 -2.01 4.33
C LYS A 208 11.13 -1.45 2.98
N GLU A 209 11.41 -2.17 1.89
CA GLU A 209 11.10 -1.73 0.53
C GLU A 209 9.59 -1.78 0.20
N SER A 210 8.78 -2.48 0.99
CA SER A 210 7.34 -2.61 0.74
C SER A 210 6.53 -1.34 1.03
N GLY A 211 7.01 -0.46 1.91
CA GLY A 211 6.27 0.74 2.36
C GLY A 211 5.00 0.44 3.18
N VAL A 212 4.64 -0.83 3.43
CA VAL A 212 3.39 -1.22 4.09
C VAL A 212 3.65 -1.71 5.51
N GLY A 213 3.26 -0.92 6.52
CA GLY A 213 3.13 -1.37 7.92
C GLY A 213 4.39 -2.04 8.48
N SER A 214 5.58 -1.60 8.04
CA SER A 214 6.88 -2.25 8.26
C SER A 214 7.11 -2.59 9.74
N ALA A 215 6.70 -1.70 10.64
CA ALA A 215 6.81 -1.87 12.08
C ALA A 215 6.19 -3.18 12.60
N ARG A 216 5.02 -3.60 12.07
CA ARG A 216 4.34 -4.84 12.49
C ARG A 216 5.12 -6.07 12.04
N TYR A 217 5.58 -6.10 10.80
CA TYR A 217 6.28 -7.26 10.23
C TYR A 217 7.69 -7.41 10.82
N LEU A 218 8.38 -6.29 11.08
CA LEU A 218 9.65 -6.28 11.79
C LEU A 218 9.52 -6.83 13.22
N ARG A 219 8.44 -6.49 13.95
CA ARG A 219 8.14 -7.13 15.24
C ARG A 219 8.02 -8.65 15.12
N LEU A 220 7.37 -9.15 14.08
CA LEU A 220 7.25 -10.59 13.84
C LEU A 220 8.61 -11.23 13.55
N ILE A 221 9.45 -10.61 12.70
CA ILE A 221 10.82 -11.09 12.45
C ILE A 221 11.61 -11.16 13.76
N ARG A 222 11.63 -10.08 14.56
CA ARG A 222 12.34 -10.02 15.84
C ARG A 222 11.89 -11.13 16.80
N ALA A 223 10.59 -11.39 16.87
CA ALA A 223 10.03 -12.44 17.72
C ALA A 223 10.43 -13.87 17.29
N GLN A 224 10.91 -14.08 16.06
CA GLN A 224 11.41 -15.37 15.59
C GLN A 224 12.89 -15.61 15.95
N LEU A 225 13.64 -14.55 16.27
CA LEU A 225 15.06 -14.63 16.60
C LEU A 225 15.25 -15.03 18.06
N SER A 226 16.07 -16.05 18.31
CA SER A 226 16.47 -16.41 19.66
C SER A 226 17.50 -15.45 20.25
N ASP A 227 17.63 -15.48 21.58
CA ASP A 227 18.70 -14.81 22.33
C ASP A 227 20.09 -14.97 21.70
N GLN A 228 20.44 -16.19 21.28
CA GLN A 228 21.76 -16.50 20.71
C GLN A 228 21.91 -15.94 19.29
N GLU A 229 20.84 -15.96 18.50
CA GLU A 229 20.79 -15.34 17.17
C GLU A 229 20.98 -13.83 17.27
N LEU A 230 20.31 -13.18 18.23
CA LEU A 230 20.45 -11.73 18.48
C LEU A 230 21.86 -11.36 18.94
N LEU A 231 22.46 -12.15 19.83
CA LEU A 231 23.84 -11.93 20.29
C LEU A 231 24.84 -12.06 19.13
N LEU A 232 24.69 -13.09 18.28
CA LEU A 232 25.55 -13.27 17.11
C LEU A 232 25.34 -12.16 16.07
N LEU A 233 24.09 -11.72 15.86
CA LEU A 233 23.78 -10.57 15.01
C LEU A 233 24.44 -9.30 15.54
N PHE A 234 24.35 -9.03 16.85
CA PHE A 234 25.00 -7.89 17.48
C PHE A 234 26.51 -7.87 17.18
N TYR A 235 27.22 -8.98 17.38
CA TYR A 235 28.65 -9.04 17.09
C TYR A 235 28.97 -9.01 15.59
N ASN A 236 28.07 -9.50 14.73
CA ASN A 236 28.20 -9.36 13.29
C ASN A 236 28.20 -7.88 12.87
N CYS A 237 27.31 -7.06 13.46
CA CYS A 237 27.22 -5.62 13.19
C CYS A 237 28.48 -4.82 13.57
N LEU A 238 29.38 -5.40 14.38
CA LEU A 238 30.65 -4.75 14.73
C LEU A 238 31.73 -4.92 13.66
N THR A 239 31.52 -5.77 12.66
CA THR A 239 32.50 -6.02 11.60
C THR A 239 32.13 -5.32 10.30
N PRO A 240 33.11 -5.06 9.41
CA PRO A 240 32.84 -4.43 8.11
C PRO A 240 31.83 -5.21 7.25
N GLN A 241 31.77 -6.54 7.38
CA GLN A 241 30.82 -7.36 6.61
C GLN A 241 29.38 -7.18 7.10
N GLY A 242 29.18 -6.85 8.38
CA GLY A 242 27.87 -6.62 8.97
C GLY A 242 27.41 -5.17 8.91
N GLU A 243 28.20 -4.25 8.33
CA GLU A 243 27.90 -2.80 8.30
C GLU A 243 26.54 -2.49 7.68
N LYS A 244 26.22 -3.07 6.51
CA LYS A 244 24.90 -2.89 5.89
C LYS A 244 23.75 -3.41 6.75
N PHE A 245 23.99 -4.49 7.48
CA PHE A 245 22.98 -5.05 8.37
C PHE A 245 22.85 -4.20 9.63
N ARG A 246 23.94 -3.62 10.11
CA ARG A 246 23.94 -2.67 11.22
C ARG A 246 23.00 -1.48 10.94
N GLU A 247 23.01 -0.92 9.73
CA GLU A 247 22.09 0.16 9.35
C GLU A 247 20.62 -0.22 9.60
N LEU A 248 20.21 -1.42 9.16
CA LEU A 248 18.83 -1.91 9.37
C LEU A 248 18.54 -2.24 10.84
N VAL A 249 19.55 -2.73 11.57
CA VAL A 249 19.42 -3.04 13.00
C VAL A 249 19.18 -1.78 13.81
N GLU A 250 19.91 -0.70 13.51
CA GLU A 250 19.76 0.62 14.12
C GLU A 250 18.43 1.27 13.72
N GLU A 251 18.09 1.28 12.42
CA GLU A 251 16.85 1.87 11.89
C GLU A 251 15.57 1.25 12.49
N PHE A 252 15.57 -0.07 12.70
CA PHE A 252 14.37 -0.81 13.12
C PHE A 252 14.40 -1.33 14.56
N SER A 253 15.38 -0.89 15.36
CA SER A 253 15.58 -1.33 16.74
C SER A 253 15.51 -2.85 16.88
N LEU A 254 16.26 -3.58 16.03
CA LEU A 254 16.18 -5.04 15.96
C LEU A 254 16.70 -5.75 17.23
N LEU A 255 17.47 -5.05 18.07
CA LEU A 255 18.10 -5.56 19.29
C LEU A 255 17.38 -5.13 20.57
N ASP A 256 16.14 -4.65 20.44
CA ASP A 256 15.26 -4.25 21.55
C ASP A 256 15.13 -5.32 22.65
N ASN A 257 14.98 -6.59 22.24
CA ASN A 257 14.91 -7.74 23.14
C ASN A 257 16.27 -8.45 23.34
N LEU A 258 17.40 -7.82 23.02
CA LEU A 258 18.72 -8.43 23.20
C LEU A 258 18.99 -8.69 24.70
N PRO A 259 19.36 -9.93 25.09
CA PRO A 259 19.72 -10.24 26.47
C PRO A 259 21.08 -9.63 26.82
N ARG A 260 21.12 -8.34 27.20
CA ARG A 260 22.35 -7.58 27.49
C ARG A 260 23.25 -8.24 28.55
N ILE A 261 22.67 -8.99 29.50
CA ILE A 261 23.41 -9.75 30.52
C ILE A 261 24.28 -10.88 29.93
N ARG A 262 23.95 -11.33 28.73
CA ARG A 262 24.67 -12.38 28.00
C ARG A 262 25.62 -11.82 26.95
N LEU A 263 25.87 -10.51 26.91
CA LEU A 263 26.98 -9.97 26.12
C LEU A 263 28.31 -10.52 26.67
N LEU A 264 29.32 -10.61 25.81
CA LEU A 264 30.67 -11.03 26.19
C LEU A 264 31.25 -10.12 27.29
N GLU A 265 31.04 -8.81 27.16
CA GLU A 265 31.23 -7.80 28.19
C GLU A 265 30.05 -6.83 28.14
N LYS A 266 29.64 -6.29 29.29
CA LYS A 266 28.47 -5.41 29.37
C LYS A 266 28.68 -4.10 28.63
N GLU A 267 29.92 -3.56 28.65
CA GLU A 267 30.25 -2.33 27.94
C GLU A 267 30.13 -2.47 26.42
N HIS A 268 30.16 -3.69 25.88
CA HIS A 268 30.02 -3.90 24.43
C HIS A 268 28.76 -3.26 23.86
N ALA A 269 27.67 -3.16 24.65
CA ALA A 269 26.44 -2.52 24.21
C ALA A 269 26.65 -1.08 23.69
N SER A 270 27.68 -0.36 24.16
CA SER A 270 27.97 1.01 23.69
C SER A 270 28.68 1.07 22.32
N PHE A 271 29.02 -0.06 21.71
CA PHE A 271 29.67 -0.10 20.39
C PHE A 271 28.70 0.10 19.22
N ILE A 272 27.39 -0.08 19.47
CA ILE A 272 26.30 0.15 18.52
C ILE A 272 25.48 1.34 19.01
N ASP A 273 24.84 2.06 18.09
CA ASP A 273 23.99 3.18 18.43
C ASP A 273 22.81 2.74 19.34
N PRO A 274 22.43 3.53 20.36
CA PRO A 274 21.28 3.20 21.23
C PRO A 274 19.96 2.94 20.49
N SER A 275 19.75 3.54 19.31
CA SER A 275 18.57 3.32 18.46
C SER A 275 18.34 1.85 18.09
N ALA A 276 19.40 1.03 18.05
CA ALA A 276 19.28 -0.40 17.81
C ALA A 276 18.53 -1.15 18.91
N PHE A 277 18.47 -0.59 20.13
CA PHE A 277 17.93 -1.26 21.32
C PHE A 277 16.66 -0.63 21.86
N GLU A 278 16.33 0.59 21.47
CA GLU A 278 15.17 1.30 22.03
C GLU A 278 14.36 1.88 20.87
N ARG A 279 13.09 1.53 20.86
CA ARG A 279 12.15 2.02 19.87
C ARG A 279 11.76 3.47 20.21
N PRO A 280 11.68 4.38 19.22
CA PRO A 280 10.88 5.58 19.39
C PRO A 280 9.43 5.17 19.76
N ALA A 281 8.75 5.97 20.58
CA ALA A 281 7.37 5.71 20.96
C ALA A 281 6.50 5.48 19.69
N GLU A 282 5.51 4.58 19.77
CA GLU A 282 4.78 4.03 18.62
C GLU A 282 4.08 5.07 17.72
N GLU A 283 4.07 6.35 18.09
CA GLU A 283 3.47 7.47 17.34
C GLU A 283 4.30 7.93 16.12
N ASP A 284 5.60 7.64 16.03
CA ASP A 284 6.46 8.24 14.99
C ASP A 284 6.55 7.46 13.66
N LEU A 285 6.08 6.21 13.62
CA LEU A 285 6.21 5.33 12.44
C LEU A 285 4.95 5.26 11.55
N GLU A 286 3.80 5.72 12.03
CA GLU A 286 2.59 5.85 11.18
C GLU A 286 2.54 7.19 10.44
N VAL A 287 3.20 8.24 10.98
CA VAL A 287 3.13 9.60 10.45
C VAL A 287 3.96 9.78 9.17
N THR A 288 5.06 9.04 9.02
CA THR A 288 5.95 9.17 7.85
C THR A 288 5.41 8.53 6.58
N THR A 289 4.40 7.66 6.66
CA THR A 289 3.77 7.03 5.48
C THR A 289 2.58 7.82 4.91
N THR A 290 2.10 8.85 5.60
CA THR A 290 0.91 9.62 5.18
C THR A 290 1.20 10.93 4.43
N THR A 291 2.45 11.36 4.34
CA THR A 291 2.78 12.71 3.82
C THR A 291 3.21 12.79 2.35
N GLU A 292 3.28 11.70 1.58
CA GLU A 292 3.79 11.77 0.19
C GLU A 292 2.79 11.43 -0.95
N THR A 293 1.50 11.19 -0.68
CA THR A 293 0.51 10.91 -1.75
C THR A 293 -0.50 12.02 -2.00
N GLY A 294 -0.17 13.27 -1.68
CA GLY A 294 -1.11 14.39 -1.76
C GLY A 294 -0.55 15.62 -2.46
N ASP A 295 0.05 15.50 -3.65
CA ASP A 295 0.26 16.67 -4.51
C ASP A 295 0.52 16.33 -5.98
N VAL A 296 -0.48 15.75 -6.68
CA VAL A 296 -0.56 15.83 -8.15
C VAL A 296 -2.03 15.90 -8.57
N ALA A 297 -2.68 17.03 -8.32
CA ALA A 297 -3.90 17.43 -9.01
C ALA A 297 -4.08 18.95 -8.89
N ASP A 298 -3.36 19.70 -9.73
CA ASP A 298 -3.83 20.94 -10.39
C ASP A 298 -2.64 21.66 -11.08
N ALA A 299 -2.49 21.42 -12.38
CA ALA A 299 -1.94 22.36 -13.37
C ALA A 299 -2.29 21.88 -14.80
#